data_AF-A0A2D4XH03-F1
#
_entry.id   AF-A0A2D4XH03-F1
#
_cell.length_a   1.000
_cell.length_b   1.000
_cell.length_c   1.000
_cell.angle_alpha   90.00
_cell.angle_beta   90.00
_cell.angle_gamma   90.00
#
_symmetry.space_group_name_H-M   'P 1'
#
loop_
_entity.id
_entity.type
_entity.pdbx_description
1 polymer ?
#
loop_
_entity_poly.entity_id
_entity_poly.type
_entity_poly.pdbx_seq_one_letter_code
_entity_poly.pdbx_strand_id
1 'polypeptide(L)' 'MKKAIIVKTKSGKKGYVYYQDNNDLKAEKLQVKIIDEKFKETGENLLCSPSNLTAIGYKD' A
#
# COMPACT_ATOMS: atom_id res chain seq x y z
N MET A 1 1.09 -4.11 16.57
CA MET A 1 0.05 -4.32 15.53
C MET A 1 0.59 -3.70 14.24
N LYS A 2 0.54 -4.40 13.10
CA LYS A 2 1.05 -3.85 11.82
C LYS A 2 -0.10 -3.12 11.13
N LYS A 3 -0.09 -1.79 11.21
CA LYS A 3 -1.06 -0.96 10.50
C LYS A 3 -0.75 -0.97 9.01
N ALA A 4 -1.79 -0.97 8.19
CA ALA A 4 -1.67 -0.87 6.74
C ALA A 4 -2.58 0.22 6.19
N ILE A 5 -2.07 0.97 5.20
CA ILE A 5 -2.89 1.88 4.40
C ILE A 5 -3.34 1.10 3.17
N ILE A 6 -4.64 1.15 2.89
CA ILE A 6 -5.18 0.68 1.63
C ILE A 6 -4.95 1.78 0.62
N VAL A 7 -4.17 1.50 -0.41
CA VAL A 7 -3.86 2.44 -1.49
C VAL A 7 -4.41 1.95 -2.81
N LYS A 8 -4.70 2.89 -3.70
CA LYS A 8 -4.97 2.66 -5.11
C LYS A 8 -3.82 3.23 -5.93
N THR A 9 -3.24 2.43 -6.81
CA THR A 9 -2.21 2.88 -7.74
C THR A 9 -2.83 3.65 -8.90
N LYS A 10 -2.04 4.46 -9.61
CA LYS A 10 -2.48 5.15 -10.84
C LYS A 10 -3.03 4.20 -11.91
N SER A 11 -2.56 2.95 -11.94
CA SER A 11 -3.06 1.89 -12.83
C SER A 11 -4.39 1.28 -12.39
N GLY A 12 -4.95 1.72 -11.26
CA GLY A 12 -6.24 1.25 -10.73
C GLY A 12 -6.16 0.05 -9.79
N LYS A 13 -4.97 -0.56 -9.61
CA LYS A 13 -4.78 -1.68 -8.68
C LYS A 13 -4.89 -1.21 -7.23
N LYS A 14 -5.47 -2.02 -6.37
CA LYS A 14 -5.50 -1.79 -4.92
C LYS A 14 -4.33 -2.53 -4.26
N GLY A 15 -3.84 -2.00 -3.15
CA GLY A 15 -2.83 -2.69 -2.35
C GLY A 15 -2.71 -2.19 -0.94
N TYR A 16 -1.95 -2.91 -0.12
CA TYR A 16 -1.59 -2.52 1.23
C TYR A 16 -0.17 -1.94 1.24
N VAL A 17 -0.03 -0.79 1.88
CA VAL A 17 1.27 -0.29 2.34
C VAL A 17 1.31 -0.53 3.84
N TYR A 18 2.12 -1.49 4.26
CA TYR A 18 2.40 -1.72 5.67
C TYR A 18 3.44 -0.70 6.13
N TYR A 19 3.17 -0.03 7.24
CA TYR A 19 4.11 0.90 7.83
C TYR A 19 4.30 0.54 9.31
N GLN A 20 5.56 0.58 9.76
CA GLN A 20 5.89 0.62 11.17
C GLN A 20 6.16 2.10 11.53
N ASP A 21 5.74 2.51 12.71
CA ASP A 21 5.72 3.91 13.14
C ASP A 21 6.98 4.73 12.79
N ASN A 22 6.73 6.01 12.47
CA ASN A 22 7.64 7.16 12.38
C ASN A 22 8.69 7.28 11.24
N ASN A 23 8.97 6.27 10.41
CA ASN A 23 10.00 6.46 9.36
C ASN A 23 9.72 5.88 7.96
N ASP A 24 8.86 4.87 7.80
CA ASP A 24 8.68 4.21 6.49
C ASP A 24 7.97 5.08 5.45
N LEU A 25 7.10 5.99 5.87
CA LEU A 25 6.32 6.83 4.95
C LEU A 25 7.15 7.95 4.28
N LYS A 26 8.40 8.16 4.73
CA LYS A 26 9.35 9.11 4.11
C LYS A 26 10.18 8.47 2.99
N ALA A 27 10.02 7.18 2.72
CA ALA A 27 10.73 6.51 1.65
C ALA A 27 10.33 7.06 0.27
N GLU A 28 11.31 7.23 -0.62
CA GLU A 28 11.08 7.66 -2.01
C GLU A 28 10.19 6.68 -2.79
N LYS A 29 10.16 5.43 -2.35
CA LYS A 29 9.32 4.35 -2.89
C LYS A 29 8.77 3.52 -1.73
N LEU A 30 7.46 3.29 -1.77
CA LEU A 30 6.74 2.42 -0.85
C LEU A 30 6.48 1.08 -1.52
N GLN A 31 6.62 0.00 -0.75
CA GLN A 31 6.23 -1.33 -1.18
C GLN A 31 4.73 -1.50 -0.98
N VAL A 32 4.02 -1.61 -2.10
CA VAL A 32 2.58 -1.85 -2.17
C VAL A 32 2.36 -3.33 -2.42
N LYS A 33 1.77 -4.02 -1.47
CA LYS A 33 1.32 -5.40 -1.63
C LYS A 33 -0.03 -5.41 -2.33
N ILE A 34 -0.12 -5.97 -3.53
CA ILE A 34 -1.34 -5.91 -4.32
C ILE A 34 -2.39 -6.84 -3.74
N ILE A 35 -3.63 -6.36 -3.72
CA ILE A 35 -4.77 -7.07 -3.16
C ILE A 35 -5.85 -7.28 -4.21
N ASP A 36 -6.59 -8.37 -4.07
CA ASP A 36 -7.77 -8.67 -4.88
C ASP A 36 -9.01 -7.91 -4.38
N GLU A 37 -10.15 -8.13 -5.04
CA GLU A 37 -11.44 -7.54 -4.68
C GLU A 37 -11.93 -7.94 -3.28
N LYS A 38 -11.51 -9.12 -2.81
CA LYS A 38 -11.75 -9.62 -1.45
C LYS A 38 -10.70 -9.15 -0.44
N PHE A 39 -9.88 -8.16 -0.81
CA PHE A 39 -8.87 -7.56 0.05
C PHE A 39 -7.79 -8.55 0.54
N LYS A 40 -7.55 -9.64 -0.20
CA LYS A 40 -6.49 -10.61 0.07
C LYS A 40 -5.25 -10.28 -0.76
N GLU A 41 -4.08 -10.44 -0.16
CA GLU A 41 -2.80 -10.28 -0.84
C GLU A 41 -2.68 -11.30 -1.98
N THR A 42 -2.40 -10.83 -3.19
CA THR A 42 -2.23 -11.70 -4.37
C THR A 42 -0.84 -12.35 -4.43
N GLY A 43 0.09 -11.88 -3.59
CA GLY A 43 1.51 -12.22 -3.66
C GLY A 43 2.33 -11.28 -4.55
N GLU A 44 1.67 -10.45 -5.37
CA GLU A 44 2.33 -9.41 -6.17
C GLU A 44 2.71 -8.21 -5.29
N ASN A 45 3.96 -7.75 -5.41
CA ASN A 45 4.46 -6.56 -4.73
C ASN A 45 4.90 -5.53 -5.77
N LEU A 46 4.47 -4.28 -5.62
CA LEU A 46 4.86 -3.17 -6.45
C LEU A 46 5.63 -2.14 -5.64
N LEU A 47 6.79 -1.73 -6.13
CA LEU A 47 7.48 -0.55 -5.62
C LEU A 47 6.95 0.67 -6.36
N CYS A 48 6.28 1.56 -5.64
CA CYS A 48 5.70 2.78 -6.19
C CYS A 48 6.08 3.98 -5.36
N SER A 49 6.33 5.11 -6.02
CA SER A 49 6.48 6.38 -5.34
C SER A 49 5.15 6.80 -4.69
N PRO A 50 5.17 7.38 -3.48
CA PRO A 50 3.97 7.82 -2.77
C PRO A 50 3.05 8.71 -3.61
N SER A 51 3.63 9.56 -4.46
CA SER A 51 2.89 10.47 -5.36
C SER A 51 1.99 9.75 -6.39
N ASN A 52 2.25 8.46 -6.65
CA ASN A 52 1.44 7.63 -7.56
C ASN A 52 0.41 6.76 -6.82
N LEU A 53 0.29 6.93 -5.50
CA LEU A 53 -0.60 6.19 -4.63
C LEU A 53 -1.66 7.11 -4.05
N THR A 54 -2.91 6.67 -4.09
CA THR A 54 -4.03 7.35 -3.43
C THR A 54 -4.46 6.51 -2.25
N ALA A 55 -4.38 7.04 -1.04
CA ALA A 55 -4.96 6.37 0.13
C ALA A 55 -6.49 6.31 -0.01
N ILE A 56 -7.05 5.11 0.11
CA ILE A 56 -8.49 4.84 0.00
C ILE A 56 -9.07 4.18 1.25
N GLY A 57 -8.25 3.88 2.25
CA GLY A 57 -8.69 3.30 3.52
C GLY A 57 -7.52 2.88 4.41
N TYR A 58 -7.85 2.29 5.56
CA TYR A 58 -6.90 1.82 6.55
C TYR A 58 -7.31 0.43 7.05
N LYS A 59 -6.32 -0.38 7.40
CA LYS A 59 -6.49 -1.70 8.02
C LYS A 59 -5.65 -1.72 9.30
N ASP A 60 -6.31 -1.94 10.43
CA ASP A 60 -5.68 -2.09 11.75
C ASP A 60 -5.41 -3.57 12.07
#